data_AF-H0HQ54-F1
#
_entry.id   AF-H0HQ54-F1
#
_cell.length_a   1.000
_cell.length_b   1.000
_cell.length_c   1.000
_cell.angle_alpha   90.00
_cell.angle_beta   90.00
_cell.angle_gamma   90.00
#
_symmetry.space_group_name_H-M   'P 1'
#
loop_
_entity.id
_entity.type
_entity.pdbx_description
1 polymer ?
#
loop_
_entity_poly.entity_id
_entity_poly.type
_entity_poly.pdbx_seq_one_letter_code
_entity_poly.pdbx_strand_id
1 'polypeptide(L)'
;ALIPGRPAPKLVSAAMVQSMKPGSVIVDLAVERGGNVEGAVPGAVITLDNGVKIVGHLNVPGRVAASASLLYARNLFAFLETMVDKATKQ
;
A
#
# COMPACT_ATOMS: atom_id res chain seq x y z
N ALA A 1 -10.00 4.54 3.37
CA ALA A 1 -10.06 3.55 2.27
C ALA A 1 -9.79 4.27 0.95
N LEU A 2 -8.96 3.68 0.08
CA LEU A 2 -8.54 4.28 -1.18
C LEU A 2 -9.67 4.18 -2.21
N ILE A 3 -10.25 5.32 -2.61
CA ILE A 3 -11.24 5.36 -3.69
C ILE A 3 -10.51 5.77 -4.98
N PRO A 4 -10.61 5.01 -6.09
CA PRO A 4 -10.05 5.42 -7.38
C PRO A 4 -10.51 6.82 -7.79
N GLY A 5 -9.55 7.69 -8.18
CA GLY A 5 -9.83 9.05 -8.66
C GLY A 5 -9.99 10.14 -7.59
N ARG A 6 -9.86 9.82 -6.29
CA ARG A 6 -9.92 10.80 -5.20
C ARG A 6 -8.66 10.74 -4.31
N PRO A 7 -8.28 11.84 -3.64
CA PRO A 7 -7.26 11.79 -2.60
C PRO A 7 -7.66 10.80 -1.51
N ALA A 8 -6.68 10.13 -0.89
CA ALA A 8 -6.94 9.31 0.28
C ALA A 8 -7.54 10.17 1.41
N PRO A 9 -8.62 9.72 2.08
CA PRO A 9 -9.15 10.44 3.23
C PRO A 9 -8.14 10.38 4.38
N LYS A 10 -7.97 11.49 5.11
CA LYS A 10 -7.20 11.50 6.37
C LYS A 10 -8.02 10.82 7.47
N LEU A 11 -7.68 9.57 7.76
CA LEU A 11 -8.35 8.75 8.77
C LEU A 11 -7.61 8.75 10.10
N VAL A 12 -6.29 8.94 10.07
CA VAL A 12 -5.44 9.00 11.26
C VAL A 12 -4.85 10.40 11.34
N SER A 13 -5.38 11.21 12.26
CA SER A 13 -4.94 12.60 12.46
C SER A 13 -3.61 12.67 13.20
N ALA A 14 -2.90 13.80 13.07
CA ALA A 14 -1.66 14.05 13.80
C ALA A 14 -1.85 13.91 15.32
N ALA A 15 -2.99 14.37 15.87
CA ALA A 15 -3.30 14.24 17.30
C ALA A 15 -3.41 12.76 17.73
N MET A 16 -4.04 11.92 16.91
CA MET A 16 -4.12 10.47 17.16
C MET A 16 -2.73 9.84 17.17
N VAL A 17 -1.87 10.19 16.19
CA VAL A 17 -0.49 9.71 16.15
C VAL A 17 0.30 10.17 17.38
N GLN A 18 0.10 11.42 17.83
CA GLN A 18 0.77 11.96 19.00
C GLN A 18 0.39 11.24 20.30
N SER A 19 -0.85 10.76 20.40
CA SER A 19 -1.32 9.98 21.57
C SER A 19 -0.83 8.54 21.62
N MET A 20 -0.15 8.04 20.59
CA MET A 20 0.36 6.67 20.58
C MET A 20 1.57 6.52 21.51
N LYS A 21 1.78 5.29 21.99
CA LYS A 21 2.95 4.97 22.83
C LYS A 21 4.25 5.17 22.02
N PRO A 22 5.33 5.69 22.63
CA PRO A 22 6.64 5.73 21.99
C PRO A 22 7.07 4.34 21.50
N GLY A 23 7.67 4.27 20.31
CA GLY A 23 8.03 3.02 19.65
C GLY A 23 6.90 2.39 18.82
N SER A 24 5.69 2.94 18.82
CA SER A 24 4.62 2.48 17.92
C SER A 24 5.00 2.69 16.46
N VAL A 25 4.45 1.85 15.58
CA VAL A 25 4.70 1.92 14.13
C VAL A 25 3.37 1.95 13.39
N ILE A 26 3.23 2.88 12.45
CA ILE A 26 2.12 2.96 11.50
C ILE A 26 2.66 2.64 10.11
N VAL A 27 1.98 1.76 9.38
CA VAL A 27 2.28 1.46 7.98
C VAL A 27 1.14 1.97 7.12
N ASP A 28 1.38 3.06 6.37
CA ASP A 28 0.38 3.65 5.48
C ASP A 28 0.54 3.16 4.05
N LEU A 29 -0.29 2.20 3.67
CA LEU A 29 -0.30 1.61 2.33
C LEU A 29 -0.94 2.52 1.26
N ALA A 30 -1.54 3.65 1.64
CA ALA A 30 -2.22 4.57 0.72
C ALA A 30 -1.40 5.83 0.40
N VAL A 31 -0.12 5.86 0.82
CA VAL A 31 0.72 7.06 0.78
C VAL A 31 0.89 7.63 -0.64
N GLU A 32 0.85 6.78 -1.67
CA GLU A 32 0.95 7.18 -3.08
C GLU A 32 -0.18 8.11 -3.53
N ARG A 33 -1.34 8.09 -2.85
CA ARG A 33 -2.51 8.94 -3.16
C ARG A 33 -2.82 9.95 -2.07
N GLY A 34 -1.79 10.36 -1.32
CA GLY A 34 -1.90 11.33 -0.24
C GLY A 34 -1.93 10.69 1.16
N GLY A 35 -2.10 9.38 1.29
CA GLY A 35 -2.02 8.65 2.57
C GLY A 35 -3.23 8.83 3.49
N ASN A 36 -3.56 7.78 4.26
CA ASN A 36 -4.58 7.86 5.30
C ASN A 36 -4.08 8.56 6.58
N VAL A 37 -2.76 8.69 6.75
CA VAL A 37 -2.12 9.21 7.96
C VAL A 37 -1.62 10.64 7.70
N GLU A 38 -1.91 11.54 8.63
CA GLU A 38 -1.33 12.89 8.61
C GLU A 38 0.15 12.85 9.01
N GLY A 39 0.98 13.62 8.32
CA GLY A 39 2.43 13.61 8.50
C GLY A 39 3.17 12.48 7.78
N ALA A 40 2.48 11.54 7.13
CA ALA A 40 3.13 10.53 6.29
C ALA A 40 3.85 11.17 5.10
N VAL A 41 5.10 10.78 4.86
CA VAL A 41 5.92 11.23 3.73
C VAL A 41 6.03 10.10 2.71
N PRO A 42 5.52 10.28 1.47
CA PRO A 42 5.63 9.26 0.43
C PRO A 42 7.08 8.90 0.14
N GLY A 43 7.37 7.61 0.08
CA GLY A 43 8.69 7.04 -0.16
C GLY A 43 9.58 6.91 1.09
N ALA A 44 9.18 7.46 2.24
CA ALA A 44 10.04 7.55 3.42
C ALA A 44 9.53 6.74 4.62
N VAL A 45 10.45 6.47 5.56
CA VAL A 45 10.12 6.06 6.93
C VAL A 45 10.58 7.17 7.84
N ILE A 46 9.64 7.82 8.51
CA ILE A 46 9.93 8.92 9.43
C ILE A 46 9.72 8.48 10.87
N THR A 47 10.52 9.03 11.78
CA THR A 47 10.30 8.90 13.23
C THR A 47 9.94 10.28 13.74
N LEU A 48 8.80 10.39 14.43
CA LEU A 48 8.33 11.62 15.04
C LEU A 48 8.98 11.84 16.41
N ASP A 49 8.92 13.06 16.92
CA ASP A 49 9.52 13.44 18.21
C ASP A 49 8.97 12.64 19.40
N ASN A 50 7.71 12.20 19.33
CA ASN A 50 7.09 11.34 20.34
C ASN A 50 7.52 9.84 20.23
N GLY A 51 8.45 9.53 19.34
CA GLY A 51 9.01 8.19 19.15
C GLY A 51 8.18 7.26 18.28
N VAL A 52 7.10 7.73 17.65
CA VAL A 52 6.28 6.94 16.72
C VAL A 52 6.92 6.93 15.33
N LYS A 53 6.92 5.78 14.65
CA LYS A 53 7.40 5.65 13.27
C LYS A 53 6.24 5.57 12.29
N ILE A 54 6.33 6.30 11.19
CA ILE A 54 5.38 6.22 10.06
C ILE A 54 6.14 5.70 8.84
N VAL A 55 5.69 4.55 8.32
CA VAL A 55 6.22 3.90 7.12
C VAL A 55 5.32 4.24 5.93
N GLY A 56 5.84 5.02 5.00
CA GLY A 56 5.16 5.46 3.78
C GLY A 56 5.85 4.94 2.53
N HIS A 57 6.05 3.63 2.37
CA HIS A 57 6.61 3.07 1.14
C HIS A 57 5.62 3.12 -0.01
N LEU A 58 6.09 3.56 -1.19
CA LEU A 58 5.29 3.60 -2.43
C LEU A 58 4.99 2.17 -2.94
N ASN A 59 6.05 1.42 -3.26
CA ASN A 59 5.94 0.08 -3.84
C ASN A 59 6.17 -1.04 -2.82
N VAL A 60 5.18 -1.31 -1.97
CA VAL A 60 5.24 -2.43 -1.02
C VAL A 60 5.34 -3.80 -1.71
N PRO A 61 4.60 -4.10 -2.80
CA PRO A 61 4.76 -5.37 -3.53
C PRO A 61 6.19 -5.59 -4.05
N GLY A 62 6.88 -4.53 -4.48
CA GLY A 62 8.27 -4.58 -4.91
C GLY A 62 9.25 -5.01 -3.81
N ARG A 63 8.88 -4.91 -2.53
CA ARG A 63 9.69 -5.40 -1.40
C ARG A 63 9.55 -6.91 -1.18
N VAL A 64 8.61 -7.57 -1.86
CA VAL A 64 8.41 -9.03 -1.90
C VAL A 64 8.28 -9.48 -3.36
N ALA A 65 9.19 -9.01 -4.21
CA ALA A 65 9.11 -9.09 -5.66
C ALA A 65 8.89 -10.52 -6.21
N ALA A 66 9.55 -11.53 -5.65
CA ALA A 66 9.40 -12.91 -6.11
C ALA A 66 7.95 -13.41 -5.97
N SER A 67 7.39 -13.29 -4.76
CA SER A 67 6.01 -13.70 -4.48
C SER A 67 4.99 -12.83 -5.21
N ALA A 68 5.19 -11.51 -5.24
CA ALA A 68 4.30 -10.58 -5.94
C ALA A 68 4.25 -10.89 -7.45
N SER A 69 5.40 -11.13 -8.08
CA SER A 69 5.48 -11.44 -9.50
C SER A 69 4.83 -12.79 -9.83
N LEU A 70 5.07 -13.82 -9.00
CA LEU A 70 4.44 -15.13 -9.18
C LEU A 70 2.91 -15.06 -9.11
N LEU A 71 2.37 -14.38 -8.09
CA LEU A 71 0.93 -14.22 -7.94
C LEU A 71 0.32 -13.38 -9.06
N TYR A 72 1.00 -12.32 -9.48
CA TYR A 72 0.56 -11.49 -10.60
C TYR A 72 0.53 -12.28 -11.91
N ALA A 73 1.58 -13.06 -12.21
CA ALA A 73 1.63 -13.93 -13.39
C ALA A 73 0.50 -14.96 -13.41
N ARG A 74 0.16 -15.56 -12.25
CA ARG A 74 -0.98 -16.49 -12.14
C ARG A 74 -2.31 -15.80 -12.44
N ASN A 75 -2.50 -14.56 -11.99
CA ASN A 75 -3.70 -13.78 -12.30
C ASN A 75 -3.81 -13.48 -13.80
N LEU A 76 -2.70 -13.12 -14.45
CA LEU A 76 -2.66 -12.91 -15.90
C LEU A 76 -2.97 -14.21 -16.66
N PHE A 77 -2.38 -15.34 -16.25
CA PHE A 77 -2.64 -16.63 -16.85
C PHE A 77 -4.11 -17.03 -16.74
N ALA A 78 -4.71 -16.91 -15.55
CA ALA A 78 -6.12 -17.21 -15.33
C ALA A 78 -7.05 -16.31 -16.17
N PHE A 79 -6.70 -15.03 -16.31
CA PHE A 79 -7.44 -14.11 -17.18
C PHE A 79 -7.38 -14.54 -18.64
N LEU A 80 -6.18 -14.85 -19.15
CA LEU A 80 -6.00 -15.33 -20.53
C LEU A 80 -6.70 -16.66 -20.80
N GLU A 81 -6.77 -17.56 -19.82
CA GLU A 81 -7.49 -18.83 -19.95
C GLU A 81 -8.98 -18.63 -20.25
N THR A 82 -9.58 -17.52 -19.81
CA THR A 82 -10.97 -17.17 -20.14
C THR A 82 -11.15 -16.64 -21.57
N MET A 83 -10.06 -16.23 -22.21
CA MET A 83 -10.06 -15.63 -23.56
C MET A 83 -9.73 -16.64 -24.66
N VAL A 84 -9.24 -17.83 -24.31
CA VAL A 84 -8.85 -18.88 -25.25
C VAL A 84 -9.87 -20.02 -25.20
N ASP A 85 -10.42 -20.38 -26.34
CA ASP A 85 -11.26 -21.57 -26.44
C ASP A 85 -10.39 -22.83 -26.35
N LYS A 86 -10.65 -23.66 -25.33
CA LYS A 86 -9.88 -24.88 -25.06
C LYS A 86 -9.97 -25.92 -26.19
N ALA A 87 -11.05 -25.88 -26.98
CA ALA A 87 -11.27 -26.83 -28.07
C ALA A 87 -10.57 -26.40 -29.37
N THR A 88 -10.69 -25.12 -29.73
CA THR A 88 -10.12 -24.58 -30.98
C THR A 88 -8.70 -24.00 -30.80
N LYS A 89 -8.27 -23.78 -29.55
CA LYS A 89 -7.02 -23.12 -29.16
C LYS A 89 -6.82 -21.75 -29.82
N GLN A 90 -7.92 -21.10 -30.19
CA GLN A 90 -7.96 -19.74 -30.70
C GLN A 90 -8.35 -18.76 -29.61
#